data_AF-A0AAX2TL09-F1
#
_entry.id   AF-A0AAX2TL09-F1
#
_cell.length_a   1.000
_cell.length_b   1.000
_cell.length_c   1.000
_cell.angle_alpha   90.00
_cell.angle_beta   90.00
_cell.angle_gamma   90.00
#
_symmetry.space_group_name_H-M   'P 1'
#
loop_
_entity.id
_entity.type
_entity.pdbx_description
1 polymer ?
#
loop_
_entity_poly.entity_id
_entity_poly.type
_entity_poly.pdbx_seq_one_letter_code
_entity_poly.pdbx_strand_id
1 'polypeptide(L)'
;RESEIAEIEAYAVGHGSLSNAPGINASTLKAKGFTDEAIAKVEKALPTAFDIKFAFNKWTFGEDFIRDQLGIGAEAIAAPGFDLLQTVGFTKREIEAANVHICGAMTVEGAPHLKAEHYPVFDCANPCGKIG
;
A
#
# COMPACT_ATOMS: atom_id res chain seq x y z
N ARG A 1 -8.46 16.42 -20.25
CA ARG A 1 -8.22 17.66 -19.46
C ARG A 1 -7.05 17.40 -18.52
N GLU A 2 -6.34 18.43 -18.03
CA GLU A 2 -5.19 18.22 -17.12
C GLU A 2 -5.56 17.40 -15.88
N SER A 3 -6.76 17.60 -15.34
CA SER A 3 -7.27 16.82 -14.20
C SER A 3 -7.44 15.32 -14.49
N GLU A 4 -7.87 14.96 -15.69
CA GLU A 4 -8.07 13.55 -16.07
C GLU A 4 -6.73 12.83 -16.23
N ILE A 5 -5.71 13.54 -16.75
CA ILE A 5 -4.34 13.01 -16.87
C ILE A 5 -3.76 12.76 -15.46
N ALA A 6 -3.89 13.75 -14.57
CA ALA A 6 -3.41 13.61 -13.19
C ALA A 6 -4.07 12.45 -12.44
N GLU A 7 -5.36 12.19 -12.67
CA GLU A 7 -6.06 11.04 -12.08
C GLU A 7 -5.60 9.69 -12.64
N ILE A 8 -5.28 9.61 -13.94
CA ILE A 8 -4.69 8.41 -14.57
C ILE A 8 -3.27 8.17 -14.03
N GLU A 9 -2.44 9.20 -13.96
CA GLU A 9 -1.08 9.11 -13.42
C GLU A 9 -1.09 8.67 -11.95
N ALA A 10 -1.94 9.28 -11.12
CA ALA A 10 -2.08 8.93 -9.71
C ALA A 10 -2.57 7.49 -9.52
N TYR A 11 -3.44 6.98 -10.40
CA TYR A 11 -3.85 5.58 -10.37
C TYR A 11 -2.69 4.62 -10.71
N ALA A 12 -1.94 4.91 -11.77
CA ALA A 12 -0.88 4.03 -12.23
C ALA A 12 0.33 4.02 -11.30
N VAL A 13 0.75 5.20 -10.82
CA VAL A 13 1.99 5.42 -10.05
C VAL A 13 1.75 5.42 -8.53
N GLY A 14 0.53 5.74 -8.09
CA GLY A 14 0.20 5.88 -6.66
C GLY A 14 0.60 7.24 -6.08
N HIS A 15 0.11 7.50 -4.86
CA HIS A 15 0.30 8.77 -4.15
C HIS A 15 1.53 8.80 -3.24
N GLY A 16 2.16 7.64 -2.98
CA GLY A 16 3.37 7.50 -2.17
C GLY A 16 3.24 7.90 -0.69
N SER A 17 2.02 8.10 -0.17
CA SER A 17 1.77 8.51 1.22
C SER A 17 0.46 7.96 1.75
N LEU A 18 0.27 7.93 3.08
CA LEU A 18 -0.99 7.50 3.71
C LEU A 18 -2.12 8.54 3.54
N SER A 19 -1.82 9.70 2.99
CA SER A 19 -2.77 10.80 2.84
C SER A 19 -3.93 10.39 1.92
N ASN A 20 -5.14 10.50 2.45
CA ASN A 20 -6.39 10.10 1.79
C ASN A 20 -6.47 8.62 1.38
N ALA A 21 -5.57 7.76 1.88
CA ALA A 21 -5.60 6.35 1.56
C ALA A 21 -6.83 5.66 2.18
N PRO A 22 -7.58 4.86 1.40
CA PRO A 22 -8.78 4.18 1.88
C PRO A 22 -8.39 3.00 2.79
N GLY A 23 -9.10 2.85 3.91
CA GLY A 23 -8.91 1.75 4.86
C GLY A 23 -7.66 1.87 5.74
N ILE A 24 -6.48 2.03 5.14
CA ILE A 24 -5.18 2.12 5.84
C ILE A 24 -4.64 3.54 5.71
N ASN A 25 -4.76 4.33 6.78
CA ASN A 25 -4.25 5.69 6.88
C ASN A 25 -3.80 5.99 8.31
N ALA A 26 -3.25 7.20 8.54
CA ALA A 26 -2.73 7.58 9.85
C ALA A 26 -3.76 7.38 10.99
N SER A 27 -5.03 7.73 10.77
CA SER A 27 -6.08 7.58 11.78
C SER A 27 -6.39 6.12 12.08
N THR A 28 -6.54 5.26 11.06
CA THR A 28 -6.84 3.84 11.28
C THR A 28 -5.66 3.07 11.83
N LEU A 29 -4.43 3.45 11.47
CA LEU A 29 -3.20 2.90 12.06
C LEU A 29 -3.07 3.25 13.54
N LYS A 30 -3.35 4.50 13.94
CA LYS A 30 -3.39 4.90 15.35
C LYS A 30 -4.40 4.07 16.14
N ALA A 31 -5.58 3.83 15.56
CA ALA A 31 -6.59 2.96 16.17
C ALA A 31 -6.14 1.50 16.35
N LYS A 32 -5.13 1.05 15.59
CA LYS A 32 -4.48 -0.28 15.72
C LYS A 32 -3.25 -0.26 16.63
N GLY A 33 -2.93 0.86 17.27
CA GLY A 33 -1.82 0.96 18.24
C GLY A 33 -0.50 1.47 17.65
N PHE A 34 -0.46 1.88 16.37
CA PHE A 34 0.72 2.51 15.80
C PHE A 34 0.95 3.91 16.38
N THR A 35 2.19 4.19 16.81
CA THR A 35 2.57 5.52 17.31
C THR A 35 2.85 6.49 16.15
N ASP A 36 2.93 7.78 16.46
CA ASP A 36 3.30 8.81 15.49
C ASP A 36 4.68 8.56 14.88
N GLU A 37 5.65 8.06 15.66
CA GLU A 37 6.97 7.71 15.16
C GLU A 37 6.93 6.53 14.20
N ALA A 38 6.11 5.51 14.49
CA ALA A 38 5.93 4.37 13.61
C ALA A 38 5.28 4.80 12.28
N ILE A 39 4.26 5.67 12.34
CA ILE A 39 3.62 6.24 11.16
C ILE A 39 4.62 7.07 10.35
N ALA A 40 5.45 7.88 10.99
CA ALA A 40 6.49 8.65 10.31
C ALA A 40 7.57 7.76 9.66
N LYS A 41 7.89 6.60 10.24
CA LYS A 41 8.79 5.62 9.61
C LYS A 41 8.19 5.04 8.34
N VAL A 42 6.91 4.65 8.37
CA VAL A 42 6.26 4.06 7.20
C VAL A 42 6.07 5.09 6.10
N GLU A 43 5.66 6.33 6.42
CA GLU A 43 5.55 7.45 5.45
C GLU A 43 6.85 7.71 4.69
N LYS A 44 8.01 7.47 5.29
CA LYS A 44 9.30 7.59 4.60
C LYS A 44 9.60 6.44 3.64
N ALA A 45 9.02 5.27 3.87
CA ALA A 45 9.23 4.07 3.06
C ALA A 45 8.25 3.98 1.87
N LEU A 46 7.05 4.54 2.02
CA LEU A 46 5.97 4.46 1.03
C LEU A 46 6.32 5.02 -0.36
N PRO A 47 7.04 6.14 -0.53
CA PRO A 47 7.35 6.70 -1.84
C PRO A 47 8.14 5.76 -2.75
N THR A 48 8.82 4.77 -2.18
CA THR A 48 9.65 3.80 -2.91
C THR A 48 9.10 2.37 -2.85
N ALA A 49 7.96 2.16 -2.20
CA ALA A 49 7.39 0.85 -2.01
C ALA A 49 6.52 0.45 -3.21
N PHE A 50 6.84 -0.68 -3.84
CA PHE A 50 6.01 -1.28 -4.90
C PHE A 50 4.77 -2.02 -4.37
N ASP A 51 4.81 -2.45 -3.11
CA ASP A 51 3.70 -3.05 -2.40
C ASP A 51 3.69 -2.50 -0.97
N ILE A 52 2.52 -2.10 -0.47
CA ILE A 52 2.35 -1.53 0.87
C ILE A 52 2.91 -2.45 1.96
N LYS A 53 2.85 -3.77 1.79
CA LYS A 53 3.41 -4.75 2.73
C LYS A 53 4.93 -4.66 2.86
N PHE A 54 5.62 -4.15 1.84
CA PHE A 54 7.05 -3.87 1.93
C PHE A 54 7.37 -2.68 2.82
N ALA A 55 6.44 -1.75 3.02
CA ALA A 55 6.59 -0.69 4.01
C ALA A 55 6.19 -1.18 5.41
N PHE A 56 5.15 -2.02 5.50
CA PHE A 56 4.64 -2.58 6.75
C PHE A 56 5.25 -3.94 7.11
N ASN A 57 6.51 -3.93 7.55
CA ASN A 57 7.23 -5.15 7.89
C ASN A 57 8.02 -5.02 9.21
N LYS A 58 8.58 -6.14 9.68
CA LYS A 58 9.34 -6.20 10.93
C LYS A 58 10.67 -5.45 10.92
N TRP A 59 11.29 -5.26 9.76
CA TRP A 59 12.52 -4.48 9.62
C TRP A 59 12.25 -2.97 9.73
N THR A 60 11.09 -2.49 9.25
CA THR A 60 10.68 -1.09 9.37
C THR A 60 10.42 -0.69 10.83
N PHE A 61 9.68 -1.53 11.56
CA PHE A 61 9.24 -1.19 12.91
C PHE A 61 10.16 -1.72 14.01
N GLY A 62 10.91 -2.79 13.75
CA GLY A 62 11.63 -3.56 14.75
C GLY A 62 10.71 -4.58 15.44
N GLU A 63 11.26 -5.75 15.80
CA GLU A 63 10.49 -6.81 16.45
C GLU A 63 10.02 -6.40 17.85
N ASP A 64 10.78 -5.55 18.56
CA ASP A 64 10.39 -5.04 19.89
C ASP A 64 9.12 -4.20 19.83
N PHE A 65 8.99 -3.31 18.84
CA PHE A 65 7.76 -2.55 18.64
C PHE A 65 6.58 -3.48 18.35
N ILE A 66 6.75 -4.43 17.42
CA ILE A 66 5.68 -5.33 17.02
C ILE A 66 5.23 -6.21 18.20
N ARG A 67 6.16 -6.65 19.04
CA ARG A 67 5.88 -7.46 20.22
C ARG A 67 5.27 -6.64 21.35
N ASP A 68 5.92 -5.55 21.74
CA ASP A 68 5.61 -4.84 22.98
C ASP A 68 4.49 -3.81 22.79
N GLN A 69 4.42 -3.16 21.62
CA GLN A 69 3.41 -2.15 21.30
C GLN A 69 2.18 -2.75 20.60
N LEU A 70 2.38 -3.64 19.62
CA LEU A 70 1.28 -4.26 18.87
C LEU A 70 0.80 -5.59 19.46
N GLY A 71 1.51 -6.13 20.47
CA GLY A 71 1.10 -7.36 21.17
C GLY A 71 1.24 -8.64 20.34
N ILE A 72 2.06 -8.63 19.28
CA ILE A 72 2.24 -9.77 18.38
C ILE A 72 3.42 -10.62 18.84
N GLY A 73 3.18 -11.87 19.20
CA GLY A 73 4.22 -12.77 19.72
C GLY A 73 5.34 -13.07 18.73
N ALA A 74 6.55 -13.33 19.24
CA ALA A 74 7.75 -13.58 18.43
C ALA A 74 7.59 -14.76 17.45
N GLU A 75 6.84 -15.79 17.84
CA GLU A 75 6.52 -16.92 16.96
C GLU A 75 5.74 -16.48 15.71
N ALA A 76 4.74 -15.60 15.88
CA ALA A 76 3.98 -15.06 14.75
C ALA A 76 4.84 -14.16 13.86
N ILE A 77 5.72 -13.33 14.46
CA ILE A 77 6.67 -12.47 13.72
C ILE A 77 7.66 -13.31 12.89
N ALA A 78 8.08 -14.46 13.41
CA ALA A 78 9.03 -15.36 12.74
C ALA A 78 8.36 -16.30 11.73
N ALA A 79 7.04 -16.38 11.70
CA ALA A 79 6.32 -17.30 10.83
C ALA A 79 6.56 -16.96 9.34
N PRO A 80 6.80 -17.97 8.48
CA PRO A 80 6.85 -17.76 7.04
C PRO A 80 5.56 -17.12 6.54
N GLY A 81 5.68 -16.04 5.77
CA GLY A 81 4.52 -15.32 5.25
C GLY A 81 3.79 -14.42 6.27
N PHE A 82 4.45 -14.05 7.38
CA PHE A 82 3.94 -13.05 8.31
C PHE A 82 3.53 -11.77 7.57
N ASP A 83 2.25 -11.41 7.71
CA ASP A 83 1.67 -10.18 7.16
C ASP A 83 1.21 -9.30 8.33
N LEU A 84 1.96 -8.22 8.56
CA LEU A 84 1.71 -7.34 9.69
C LEU A 84 0.32 -6.69 9.62
N LEU A 85 -0.09 -6.22 8.43
CA LEU A 85 -1.36 -5.53 8.24
C LEU A 85 -2.55 -6.47 8.49
N GLN A 86 -2.47 -7.70 8.01
CA GLN A 86 -3.48 -8.71 8.31
C GLN A 86 -3.49 -9.09 9.79
N THR A 87 -2.31 -9.21 10.41
CA THR A 87 -2.20 -9.60 11.83
C THR A 87 -2.80 -8.55 12.76
N VAL A 88 -2.62 -7.25 12.47
CA VAL A 88 -3.31 -6.18 13.21
C VAL A 88 -4.78 -6.05 12.84
N GLY A 89 -5.28 -6.86 11.90
CA GLY A 89 -6.70 -7.01 11.60
C GLY A 89 -7.23 -6.07 10.52
N PHE A 90 -6.42 -5.69 9.54
CA PHE A 90 -6.92 -5.16 8.27
C PHE A 90 -7.35 -6.30 7.35
N THR A 91 -8.44 -6.10 6.64
CA THR A 91 -8.93 -7.06 5.64
C THR A 91 -8.07 -7.01 4.38
N LYS A 92 -8.04 -8.13 3.63
CA LYS A 92 -7.36 -8.17 2.32
C LYS A 92 -7.85 -7.07 1.37
N ARG A 93 -9.15 -6.74 1.43
CA ARG A 93 -9.75 -5.70 0.61
C ARG A 93 -9.27 -4.30 0.97
N GLU A 94 -9.14 -3.99 2.26
CA GLU A 94 -8.57 -2.72 2.72
C GLU A 94 -7.10 -2.60 2.34
N ILE A 95 -6.33 -3.67 2.49
CA ILE A 95 -4.92 -3.71 2.10
C ILE A 95 -4.76 -3.46 0.61
N GLU A 96 -5.54 -4.13 -0.23
CA GLU A 96 -5.47 -3.94 -1.69
C GLU A 96 -5.90 -2.53 -2.11
N ALA A 97 -6.97 -2.00 -1.53
CA ALA A 97 -7.44 -0.64 -1.82
C ALA A 97 -6.40 0.42 -1.42
N ALA A 98 -5.77 0.26 -0.25
CA ALA A 98 -4.68 1.13 0.18
C ALA A 98 -3.45 0.96 -0.71
N ASN A 99 -3.11 -0.28 -1.10
CA ASN A 99 -1.98 -0.55 -1.98
C ASN A 99 -2.13 0.18 -3.32
N VAL A 100 -3.28 0.05 -3.99
CA VAL A 100 -3.54 0.73 -5.26
C VAL A 100 -3.47 2.24 -5.11
N HIS A 101 -4.00 2.80 -4.02
CA HIS A 101 -3.93 4.25 -3.79
C HIS A 101 -2.50 4.72 -3.54
N ILE A 102 -1.75 4.02 -2.70
CA ILE A 102 -0.45 4.47 -2.21
C ILE A 102 0.66 4.11 -3.18
N CYS A 103 0.74 2.84 -3.57
CA CYS A 103 1.79 2.31 -4.42
C CYS A 103 1.40 2.35 -5.91
N GLY A 104 0.12 2.55 -6.24
CA GLY A 104 -0.36 2.52 -7.62
C GLY A 104 -0.81 1.13 -8.06
N ALA A 105 -1.62 1.09 -9.13
CA ALA A 105 -2.03 -0.15 -9.77
C ALA A 105 -0.89 -0.81 -10.57
N MET A 106 0.19 -0.06 -10.84
CA MET A 106 1.31 -0.45 -11.71
C MET A 106 0.86 -0.76 -13.15
N THR A 107 -0.33 -0.26 -13.51
CA THR A 107 -0.87 -0.29 -14.85
C THR A 107 -1.89 0.82 -15.07
N VAL A 108 -2.28 1.02 -16.33
CA VAL A 108 -3.30 1.97 -16.75
C VAL A 108 -4.66 1.30 -16.99
N GLU A 109 -4.75 -0.03 -17.09
CA GLU A 109 -6.05 -0.69 -17.20
C GLU A 109 -6.89 -0.44 -15.94
N GLY A 110 -8.12 0.03 -16.13
CA GLY A 110 -9.01 0.40 -15.02
C GLY A 110 -8.75 1.79 -14.44
N ALA A 111 -7.78 2.55 -14.98
CA ALA A 111 -7.59 3.94 -14.61
C ALA A 111 -8.85 4.77 -14.92
N PRO A 112 -9.21 5.74 -14.07
CA PRO A 112 -10.30 6.68 -14.36
C PRO A 112 -10.10 7.36 -15.72
N HIS A 113 -11.19 7.60 -16.47
CA HIS A 113 -11.18 8.28 -17.78
C HIS A 113 -10.47 7.55 -18.92
N LEU A 114 -9.68 6.52 -18.66
CA LEU A 114 -9.08 5.70 -19.71
C LEU A 114 -10.07 4.63 -20.17
N LYS A 115 -10.40 4.64 -21.46
CA LYS A 115 -11.27 3.64 -22.07
C LYS A 115 -10.47 2.42 -22.51
N ALA A 116 -11.12 1.26 -22.49
CA ALA A 116 -10.52 0.02 -22.98
C ALA A 116 -10.02 0.09 -24.43
N GLU A 117 -10.65 0.91 -25.28
CA GLU A 117 -10.21 1.15 -26.67
C GLU A 117 -8.83 1.81 -26.78
N HIS A 118 -8.33 2.43 -25.70
CA HIS A 118 -7.00 3.06 -25.67
C HIS A 118 -5.89 2.12 -25.19
N TYR A 119 -6.22 0.99 -24.58
CA TYR A 119 -5.23 0.06 -24.02
C TYR A 119 -4.17 -0.40 -25.05
N PRO A 120 -4.52 -0.69 -26.33
CA PRO A 120 -3.53 -1.13 -27.32
C PRO A 120 -2.38 -0.14 -27.58
N VAL A 121 -2.52 1.13 -27.20
CA VAL A 121 -1.47 2.14 -27.31
C VAL A 121 -0.39 1.96 -26.23
N PHE A 122 -0.76 1.36 -25.09
CA PHE A 122 0.07 1.18 -23.90
C PHE A 122 0.50 -0.28 -23.69
N ASP A 123 0.15 -1.16 -24.63
CA ASP A 123 0.43 -2.60 -24.58
C ASP A 123 1.95 -2.85 -24.57
N CYS A 124 2.46 -3.23 -23.40
CA CYS A 124 3.86 -3.62 -23.20
C CYS A 124 4.05 -5.08 -23.59
N ALA A 125 5.25 -5.45 -24.06
CA ALA A 125 5.56 -6.84 -24.41
C ALA A 125 5.36 -7.86 -23.26
N ASN A 126 5.28 -7.37 -22.01
CA ASN A 126 4.90 -8.13 -20.82
C ASN A 126 3.82 -7.36 -20.03
N PRO A 127 2.82 -8.06 -19.44
CA PRO A 127 1.90 -7.49 -18.46
C PRO A 127 2.61 -6.76 -17.33
N CYS A 128 2.12 -5.57 -16.98
CA CYS A 128 2.62 -4.77 -15.86
C CYS A 128 1.54 -4.68 -14.77
N GLY A 129 1.96 -4.75 -13.50
CA GLY A 129 1.04 -4.70 -12.37
C GLY A 129 0.20 -5.97 -12.20
N LYS A 130 -0.75 -5.92 -11.25
CA LYS A 130 -1.48 -7.11 -10.79
C LYS A 130 -2.69 -7.45 -11.65
N ILE A 131 -3.16 -6.49 -12.44
CA ILE A 131 -4.39 -6.54 -13.23
C ILE A 131 -4.16 -6.24 -14.73
N GLY A 132 -2.92 -5.97 -15.13
CA GLY A 132 -2.54 -5.74 -16.52
C GLY A 132 -2.11 -7.01 -17.24
#